data_AF-A0A9E6D5X0-F1
#
_entry.id   AF-A0A9E6D5X0-F1
#
_cell.length_a   1.000
_cell.length_b   1.000
_cell.length_c   1.000
_cell.angle_alpha   90.00
_cell.angle_beta   90.00
_cell.angle_gamma   90.00
#
_symmetry.space_group_name_H-M   'P 1'
#
loop_
_entity.id
_entity.type
_entity.pdbx_description
1 polymer ?
#
loop_
_entity_poly.entity_id
_entity_poly.type
_entity_poly.pdbx_seq_one_letter_code
_entity_poly.pdbx_strand_id
1 'polypeptide(L)'
;MINAAGYVRKKEIAIAKYVTEIQKGNRVYLSKAITLIESTTEKHKLKANAILKECLINKNTSTRIGITGVPGVGKSTFIEAF
;
A
#
# COMPACT_ATOMS: atom_id res chain seq x y z
N MET A 1 8.85 -26.69 11.48
CA MET A 1 7.82 -27.61 10.99
C MET A 1 7.73 -27.45 9.48
N ILE A 2 8.12 -28.49 8.73
CA ILE A 2 8.29 -28.49 7.27
C ILE A 2 7.11 -29.29 6.71
N ASN A 3 6.34 -28.73 5.79
CA ASN A 3 5.24 -29.44 5.11
C ASN A 3 5.77 -30.05 3.80
N ALA A 4 5.12 -31.12 3.32
CA ALA A 4 5.54 -32.04 2.24
C ALA A 4 5.72 -31.44 0.82
N ALA A 5 5.85 -30.12 0.66
CA ALA A 5 6.01 -29.44 -0.63
C ALA A 5 7.20 -28.45 -0.68
N GLY A 6 8.13 -28.49 0.28
CA GLY A 6 9.34 -27.67 0.27
C GLY A 6 9.14 -26.15 0.38
N TYR A 7 7.89 -25.67 0.42
CA TYR A 7 7.58 -24.25 0.54
C TYR A 7 7.68 -23.81 2.01
N VAL A 8 8.75 -23.09 2.35
CA VAL A 8 8.82 -22.36 3.62
C VAL A 8 7.68 -21.35 3.62
N ARG A 9 6.66 -21.57 4.44
CA ARG A 9 5.52 -20.67 4.55
C ARG A 9 6.06 -19.29 4.95
N LYS A 10 6.02 -18.33 4.02
CA LYS A 10 6.51 -16.98 4.25
C LYS A 10 5.80 -16.44 5.50
N LYS A 11 6.57 -16.15 6.55
CA LYS A 11 6.03 -15.72 7.85
C LYS A 11 5.11 -14.52 7.63
N GLU A 12 3.91 -14.60 8.18
CA GLU A 12 2.94 -13.53 8.02
C GLU A 12 3.44 -12.25 8.71
N ILE A 13 3.54 -11.16 7.95
CA ILE A 13 4.01 -9.86 8.46
C ILE A 13 2.93 -9.27 9.37
N ALA A 14 3.32 -8.85 10.58
CA ALA A 14 2.43 -8.21 11.54
C ALA A 14 1.98 -6.81 11.08
N ILE A 15 0.76 -6.40 11.47
CA ILE A 15 0.17 -5.09 11.14
C ILE A 15 1.08 -3.95 11.63
N ALA A 16 1.51 -3.99 12.89
CA ALA A 16 2.41 -2.98 13.45
C ALA A 16 3.70 -2.80 12.62
N LYS A 17 4.22 -3.87 12.02
CA LYS A 17 5.41 -3.76 11.16
C LYS A 17 5.11 -3.00 9.87
N TYR A 18 3.92 -3.14 9.28
CA TYR A 18 3.51 -2.30 8.16
C TYR A 18 3.46 -0.83 8.56
N VAL A 19 2.78 -0.52 9.66
CA VAL A 19 2.55 0.86 10.11
C VAL A 19 3.87 1.56 10.39
N THR A 20 4.76 0.94 11.19
CA THR A 20 6.06 1.52 11.51
C THR A 20 6.92 1.77 10.27
N GLU A 21 6.94 0.84 9.31
CA GLU A 21 7.76 1.00 8.10
C GLU A 21 7.16 2.03 7.14
N ILE A 22 5.84 2.10 7.01
CA ILE A 22 5.15 3.12 6.22
C ILE A 22 5.42 4.52 6.79
N GLN A 23 5.33 4.69 8.11
CA GLN A 23 5.63 5.96 8.78
C GLN A 23 7.09 6.40 8.62
N LYS A 24 8.01 5.45 8.45
CA LYS A 24 9.42 5.73 8.11
C LYS A 24 9.66 6.03 6.63
N GLY A 25 8.62 6.05 5.79
CA GLY A 25 8.74 6.27 4.35
C GLY A 25 9.25 5.05 3.56
N ASN A 26 9.17 3.84 4.12
CA ASN A 26 9.61 2.63 3.42
C ASN A 26 8.66 2.27 2.28
N ARG A 27 9.08 2.60 1.04
CA ARG A 27 8.32 2.36 -0.19
C ARG A 27 7.92 0.90 -0.41
N VAL A 28 8.74 -0.06 0.05
CA VAL A 28 8.45 -1.50 -0.10
C VAL A 28 7.25 -1.92 0.75
N TYR A 29 7.17 -1.43 1.99
CA TYR A 29 6.02 -1.73 2.86
C TYR A 29 4.77 -0.95 2.44
N LEU A 30 4.93 0.27 1.94
CA LEU A 30 3.85 1.03 1.34
C LEU A 30 3.24 0.29 0.13
N SER A 31 4.07 -0.15 -0.82
CA SER A 31 3.61 -0.91 -1.99
C SER A 31 2.87 -2.18 -1.58
N LYS A 32 3.42 -2.96 -0.64
CA LYS A 32 2.73 -4.17 -0.13
C LYS A 32 1.38 -3.85 0.52
N ALA A 33 1.26 -2.75 1.25
CA ALA A 33 -0.01 -2.34 1.84
C ALA A 33 -1.03 -1.93 0.78
N ILE A 34 -0.61 -1.21 -0.27
CA ILE A 34 -1.46 -0.90 -1.44
C ILE A 34 -1.95 -2.18 -2.10
N THR A 35 -1.06 -3.15 -2.34
CA THR A 35 -1.46 -4.46 -2.91
C THR A 35 -2.47 -5.20 -2.02
N LEU A 36 -2.34 -5.12 -0.68
CA LEU A 36 -3.34 -5.70 0.23
C LEU A 36 -4.70 -4.99 0.12
N ILE A 37 -4.70 -3.67 -0.05
CA ILE A 37 -5.92 -2.84 -0.23
C ILE A 37 -6.60 -3.15 -1.56
N GLU A 38 -5.84 -3.33 -2.64
CA GLU A 38 -6.35 -3.66 -3.99
C GLU A 38 -6.81 -5.12 -4.12
N SER A 39 -6.45 -5.98 -3.17
CA SER A 39 -6.79 -7.40 -3.22
C SER A 39 -8.29 -7.64 -2.96
N THR A 40 -8.88 -8.54 -3.75
CA THR A 40 -10.28 -8.96 -3.60
C THR A 40 -10.49 -10.01 -2.50
N THR A 41 -9.43 -10.63 -1.98
CA THR A 41 -9.49 -11.65 -0.93
C THR A 41 -9.88 -11.07 0.43
N GLU A 42 -10.91 -11.62 1.08
CA GLU A 42 -11.41 -11.11 2.37
C GLU A 42 -10.35 -11.04 3.47
N LYS A 43 -9.48 -12.05 3.59
CA LYS A 43 -8.36 -12.02 4.57
C LYS A 43 -7.45 -10.81 4.35
N HIS A 44 -7.19 -10.44 3.09
CA HIS A 44 -6.33 -9.29 2.77
C HIS A 44 -7.04 -7.98 3.08
N LYS A 45 -8.33 -7.85 2.75
CA LYS A 45 -9.14 -6.66 3.07
C LYS A 45 -9.19 -6.39 4.58
N LEU A 46 -9.41 -7.42 5.39
CA LEU A 46 -9.41 -7.27 6.86
C LEU A 46 -8.07 -6.74 7.37
N LYS A 47 -6.97 -7.29 6.86
CA LYS A 47 -5.62 -6.85 7.22
C LYS A 47 -5.31 -5.43 6.74
N ALA A 48 -5.70 -5.10 5.51
CA ALA A 48 -5.54 -3.78 4.91
C ALA A 48 -6.29 -2.71 5.70
N ASN A 49 -7.55 -2.98 6.07
CA ASN A 49 -8.35 -2.07 6.89
C ASN A 49 -7.73 -1.82 8.27
N ALA A 50 -7.14 -2.84 8.89
CA ALA A 50 -6.44 -2.66 10.16
C ALA A 50 -5.19 -1.77 10.01
N ILE A 51 -4.38 -1.99 8.96
CA ILE A 51 -3.22 -1.13 8.65
C ILE A 51 -3.68 0.32 8.40
N LEU A 52 -4.72 0.51 7.58
CA LEU A 52 -5.25 1.82 7.23
C LEU A 52 -5.73 2.58 8.49
N LYS A 53 -6.48 1.89 9.36
CA LYS A 53 -7.00 2.48 10.61
C LYS A 53 -5.87 2.99 11.50
N GLU A 54 -4.80 2.23 11.67
CA GLU A 54 -3.63 2.67 12.45
C GLU A 54 -2.88 3.82 11.78
N CYS A 55 -2.73 3.80 10.45
CA CYS A 55 -2.08 4.88 9.71
C CYS A 55 -2.84 6.21 9.77
N LEU A 56 -4.17 6.20 9.92
CA LEU A 56 -5.01 7.40 9.96
C LEU A 56 -4.89 8.22 11.27
N ILE A 57 -4.39 7.61 12.34
CA ILE A 57 -4.22 8.29 13.65
C ILE A 57 -3.21 9.44 13.52
N ASN A 58 -2.14 9.24 12.75
CA ASN A 58 -1.10 10.24 12.49
C ASN A 58 -1.33 10.90 11.13
N LYS A 59 -2.44 11.62 11.00
CA LYS A 59 -2.88 12.19 9.72
C LYS A 59 -1.82 13.16 9.18
N ASN A 60 -1.15 12.77 8.10
CA ASN A 60 -0.25 13.67 7.38
C ASN A 60 -1.06 14.70 6.58
N THR A 61 -0.66 15.96 6.63
CA THR A 61 -1.19 17.01 5.76
C THR A 61 -0.67 16.81 4.34
N SER A 62 -1.56 16.53 3.39
CA SER A 62 -1.22 16.43 1.98
C SER A 62 -2.25 17.14 1.11
N THR A 63 -1.78 17.81 0.06
CA THR A 63 -2.63 18.37 -0.99
C THR A 63 -2.89 17.28 -2.03
N ARG A 64 -4.17 17.05 -2.38
CA ARG A 64 -4.59 16.03 -3.35
C ARG A 64 -5.18 16.72 -4.57
N ILE A 65 -4.54 16.56 -5.73
CA ILE A 65 -4.92 17.24 -6.98
C ILE A 65 -5.41 16.18 -7.98
N GLY A 66 -6.61 16.37 -8.52
CA GLY A 66 -7.14 15.55 -9.60
C GLY A 66 -6.77 16.15 -10.96
N ILE A 67 -6.19 15.34 -11.86
CA ILE A 67 -5.83 15.75 -13.21
C ILE A 67 -6.57 14.84 -14.20
N THR A 68 -7.27 15.45 -15.17
CA THR A 68 -8.08 14.73 -16.18
C THR A 68 -7.90 15.34 -17.57
N GLY A 69 -8.39 14.65 -18.60
CA GLY A 69 -8.32 15.09 -19.99
C GLY A 69 -8.29 13.92 -20.97
N VAL A 70 -8.62 14.19 -22.24
CA VAL A 70 -8.69 13.17 -23.30
C VAL A 70 -7.34 12.46 -23.54
N PRO A 71 -7.31 11.23 -24.09
CA PRO A 71 -6.07 10.58 -24.50
C PRO A 71 -5.24 11.50 -25.42
N GLY A 72 -3.93 11.58 -25.22
CA GLY A 72 -3.04 12.41 -26.05
C GLY A 72 -2.91 13.90 -25.68
N VAL A 73 -3.72 14.46 -24.75
CA VAL A 73 -3.65 15.90 -24.36
C VAL A 73 -2.38 16.32 -23.59
N GLY A 74 -1.41 15.42 -23.40
CA GLY A 74 -0.16 15.73 -22.71
C GLY A 74 -0.20 15.67 -21.18
N LYS A 75 -1.18 14.97 -20.57
CA LYS A 75 -1.29 14.83 -19.09
C LYS A 75 0.00 14.35 -18.41
N SER A 76 0.65 13.32 -18.97
CA SER A 76 1.89 12.79 -18.39
C SER A 76 3.04 13.78 -18.50
N THR A 77 3.19 14.45 -19.66
CA THR A 77 4.20 15.49 -19.88
C THR A 77 4.04 16.66 -18.90
N PHE A 78 2.79 17.05 -18.63
CA PHE A 78 2.49 18.07 -17.62
C PHE A 78 2.92 17.61 -16.20
N ILE A 79 2.58 16.39 -15.79
CA ILE A 79 2.92 15.87 -14.45
C ILE A 79 4.44 15.67 -14.27
N GLU A 80 5.18 15.39 -15.34
CA GLU A 80 6.64 15.21 -15.27
C GLU A 80 7.40 16.54 -15.26
N ALA A 81 6.84 17.57 -15.91
CA ALA A 81 7.47 18.89 -16.00
C ALA A 81 7.33 19.75 -14.73
N PHE A 82 6.38 19.42 -13.84
CA PHE A 82 6.05 20.18 -12.63
C PHE A 82 6.08 19.30 -11.37
#